data_AF-A0A1G6S861-F1
#
_entry.id   AF-A0A1G6S861-F1
#
_cell.length_a   1.000
_cell.length_b   1.000
_cell.length_c   1.000
_cell.angle_alpha   90.00
_cell.angle_beta   90.00
_cell.angle_gamma   90.00
#
_symmetry.space_group_name_H-M   'P 1'
#
loop_
_entity.id
_entity.type
_entity.pdbx_description
1 polymer ?
#
loop_
_entity_poly.entity_id
_entity_poly.type
_entity_poly.pdbx_seq_one_letter_code
_entity_poly.pdbx_strand_id
1 'polypeptide(L)'
;MRAVRQRRPLRGPAAPSFDPVPRKPLHHTLNGVGFAPFAEGTEDPVHVCFRRSEPRVIFGTSDSGVADPARDDGVPLLDEIRAGALFGGRSALAARGRATVSARVSAGLLGGADGDRAVRTARNASYAP
;
A
#
# COMPACT_ATOMS: atom_id res chain seq x y z
N MET A 1 22.22 12.86 -6.23
CA MET A 1 21.15 11.88 -5.97
C MET A 1 21.64 10.91 -4.89
N ARG A 2 21.22 11.07 -3.63
CA ARG A 2 21.67 10.22 -2.51
C ARG A 2 20.66 9.09 -2.31
N ALA A 3 21.05 7.86 -2.65
CA ALA A 3 20.29 6.67 -2.30
C ALA A 3 20.41 6.44 -0.79
N VAL A 4 19.30 6.62 -0.07
CA VAL A 4 19.20 6.19 1.33
C VAL A 4 19.13 4.67 1.33
N ARG A 5 20.24 4.01 1.67
CA ARG A 5 20.26 2.56 1.94
C ARG A 5 19.61 2.31 3.29
N GLN A 6 18.33 1.91 3.32
CA GLN A 6 17.80 1.20 4.47
C GLN A 6 18.12 -0.30 4.33
N ARG A 7 19.17 -0.73 5.04
CA ARG A 7 19.42 -2.15 5.31
C ARG A 7 18.56 -2.56 6.51
N ARG A 8 17.33 -2.99 6.27
CA ARG A 8 16.59 -3.77 7.27
C ARG A 8 15.92 -4.95 6.57
N PRO A 9 16.21 -6.21 6.96
CA PRO A 9 15.38 -7.33 6.54
C PRO A 9 13.95 -7.06 7.02
N LEU A 10 12.97 -7.28 6.15
CA LEU A 10 11.54 -7.09 6.44
C LEU A 10 11.12 -8.06 7.56
N ARG A 11 11.26 -7.62 8.82
CA ARG A 11 10.53 -8.21 9.96
C ARG A 11 9.46 -7.22 10.43
N GLY A 12 8.23 -7.48 9.94
CA GLY A 12 6.94 -7.03 10.48
C GLY A 12 6.32 -5.76 9.84
N PRO A 13 4.99 -5.57 9.90
CA PRO A 13 3.88 -6.53 9.88
C PRO A 13 3.26 -6.68 8.46
N ALA A 14 2.78 -7.89 8.17
CA ALA A 14 1.92 -8.32 7.04
C ALA A 14 1.94 -7.45 5.75
N ALA A 15 3.03 -7.52 4.98
CA ALA A 15 2.85 -7.48 3.53
C ALA A 15 1.99 -8.69 3.13
N PRO A 16 1.11 -8.60 2.11
CA PRO A 16 0.44 -9.79 1.60
C PRO A 16 1.50 -10.87 1.35
N SER A 17 1.31 -12.04 1.96
CA SER A 17 2.30 -13.10 1.95
C SER A 17 2.47 -13.57 0.51
N PHE A 18 3.69 -13.51 0.01
CA PHE A 18 4.06 -14.22 -1.21
C PHE A 18 3.86 -15.71 -0.97
N ASP A 19 3.03 -16.35 -1.79
CA ASP A 19 2.83 -17.79 -1.74
C ASP A 19 3.93 -18.48 -2.54
N PRO A 20 4.66 -19.46 -1.98
CA PRO A 20 5.67 -20.20 -2.74
C PRO A 20 5.02 -21.06 -3.82
N VAL A 21 5.65 -21.15 -5.00
CA VAL A 21 5.20 -22.05 -6.06
C VAL A 21 5.80 -23.45 -5.84
N PRO A 22 4.97 -24.50 -5.74
CA PRO A 22 5.47 -25.85 -5.50
C PRO A 22 6.50 -26.29 -6.54
N ARG A 23 7.61 -26.86 -6.06
CA ARG A 23 8.72 -27.41 -6.88
C ARG A 23 9.41 -26.39 -7.79
N LYS A 24 9.26 -25.08 -7.52
CA LYS A 24 9.98 -24.01 -8.20
C LYS A 24 10.64 -23.11 -7.16
N PRO A 25 11.91 -23.39 -6.78
CA PRO A 25 12.63 -22.60 -5.79
C PRO A 25 12.64 -21.11 -6.15
N LEU A 26 12.44 -20.24 -5.16
CA LEU A 26 12.39 -18.78 -5.32
C LEU A 26 11.29 -18.22 -6.26
N HIS A 27 10.38 -19.07 -6.76
CA HIS A 27 9.17 -18.62 -7.44
C HIS A 27 8.07 -18.38 -6.42
N HIS A 28 7.39 -17.24 -6.57
CA HIS A 28 6.30 -16.85 -5.71
C HIS A 28 5.09 -16.35 -6.49
N THR A 29 3.92 -16.38 -5.88
CA THR A 29 2.73 -15.69 -6.36
C THR A 29 2.26 -14.64 -5.38
N LEU A 30 1.73 -13.54 -5.91
CA LEU A 30 1.04 -12.51 -5.14
C LEU A 30 -0.23 -12.13 -5.88
N ASN A 31 -1.39 -12.39 -5.29
CA ASN A 31 -2.71 -12.13 -5.91
C ASN A 31 -2.82 -12.72 -7.34
N GLY A 32 -2.29 -13.93 -7.55
CA GLY A 32 -2.30 -14.61 -8.86
C GLY A 32 -1.22 -14.14 -9.85
N VAL A 33 -0.43 -13.11 -9.52
CA VAL A 33 0.72 -12.69 -10.33
C VAL A 33 1.95 -13.48 -9.93
N GLY A 34 2.60 -14.12 -10.90
CA GLY A 34 3.84 -14.88 -10.69
C GLY A 34 5.08 -13.99 -10.67
N PHE A 35 6.00 -14.29 -9.75
CA PHE A 35 7.31 -13.67 -9.61
C PHE A 35 8.36 -14.77 -9.71
N ALA A 36 9.19 -14.68 -10.74
CA ALA A 36 10.34 -15.56 -10.96
C ALA A 36 11.61 -14.93 -10.35
N PRO A 37 12.61 -15.75 -9.98
CA PRO A 37 13.92 -15.25 -9.59
C PRO A 37 14.63 -14.56 -10.76
N PHE A 38 15.60 -13.70 -10.44
CA PHE A 38 16.44 -13.07 -11.46
C PHE A 38 17.35 -14.06 -12.18
N ALA A 39 17.70 -15.16 -11.52
CA ALA A 39 18.51 -16.25 -12.07
C ALA A 39 17.88 -17.59 -11.66
N GLU A 40 17.66 -18.46 -12.65
CA GLU A 40 17.11 -19.81 -12.44
C GLU A 40 18.23 -20.80 -12.10
N GLY A 41 17.89 -21.84 -11.33
CA GLY A 41 18.82 -22.92 -10.96
C GLY A 41 19.74 -22.62 -9.78
N THR A 42 19.52 -21.51 -9.07
CA THR A 42 20.18 -21.20 -7.79
C THR A 42 19.14 -20.90 -6.71
N GLU A 43 19.53 -21.12 -5.45
CA GLU A 43 18.76 -20.73 -4.25
C GLU A 43 19.41 -19.55 -3.53
N ASP A 44 20.38 -18.89 -4.17
CA ASP A 44 21.05 -17.72 -3.62
C ASP A 44 20.04 -16.62 -3.22
N PRO A 45 20.17 -16.01 -2.03
CA PRO A 45 19.24 -15.00 -1.57
C PRO A 45 19.14 -13.81 -2.54
N VAL A 46 17.91 -13.51 -2.97
CA VAL A 46 17.60 -12.33 -3.78
C VAL A 46 16.83 -11.29 -2.97
N HIS A 47 17.06 -10.01 -3.28
CA HIS A 47 16.29 -8.91 -2.72
C HIS A 47 15.66 -8.09 -3.84
N VAL A 48 14.34 -7.99 -3.81
CA VAL A 48 13.56 -7.22 -4.79
C VAL A 48 12.74 -6.16 -4.07
N CYS A 49 12.77 -4.93 -4.56
CA CYS A 49 11.93 -3.86 -4.07
C CYS A 49 10.90 -3.49 -5.14
N PHE A 50 9.63 -3.45 -4.76
CA PHE A 50 8.55 -3.01 -5.62
C PHE A 50 8.01 -1.68 -5.12
N ARG A 51 7.71 -0.77 -6.06
CA ARG A 51 6.90 0.41 -5.77
C ARG A 51 5.48 0.13 -6.25
N ARG A 52 4.52 0.22 -5.33
CA ARG A 52 3.09 0.15 -5.66
C ARG A 52 2.65 1.49 -6.25
N SER A 53 1.91 1.44 -7.35
CA SER A 53 1.24 2.61 -7.94
C SER A 53 -0.24 2.30 -8.02
N GLU A 54 -1.06 3.15 -7.42
CA GLU A 54 -2.50 2.94 -7.33
C GLU A 54 -3.22 4.15 -7.86
N PRO A 55 -3.88 4.06 -9.03
CA PRO A 55 -4.63 5.19 -9.56
C PRO A 55 -5.91 5.48 -8.77
N ARG A 56 -6.30 4.59 -7.85
CA ARG A 56 -7.51 4.66 -7.04
C ARG A 56 -7.22 4.49 -5.56
N VAL A 57 -8.07 5.09 -4.74
CA VAL A 57 -8.01 4.98 -3.28
C VAL A 57 -8.49 3.58 -2.86
N ILE A 58 -7.53 2.71 -2.53
CA ILE A 58 -7.76 1.31 -2.15
C ILE A 58 -7.22 1.06 -0.72
N PHE A 59 -8.06 0.47 0.12
CA PHE A 59 -7.71 0.06 1.48
C PHE A 59 -7.80 -1.47 1.62
N GLY A 60 -6.66 -2.13 1.84
CA GLY A 60 -6.62 -3.60 1.79
C GLY A 60 -7.04 -4.08 0.39
N THR A 61 -8.10 -4.89 0.33
CA THR A 61 -8.74 -5.34 -0.92
C THR A 61 -9.97 -4.52 -1.31
N SER A 62 -10.33 -3.49 -0.54
CA SER A 62 -11.52 -2.68 -0.77
C SER A 62 -11.20 -1.46 -1.65
N ASP A 63 -11.74 -1.45 -2.88
CA ASP A 63 -11.70 -0.30 -3.79
C ASP A 63 -12.83 0.69 -3.45
N SER A 64 -12.51 1.97 -3.35
CA SER A 64 -13.50 3.03 -3.18
C SER A 64 -14.10 3.52 -4.50
N GLY A 65 -13.45 3.23 -5.64
CA GLY A 65 -13.77 3.79 -6.95
C GLY A 65 -13.34 5.26 -7.12
N VAL A 66 -12.76 5.88 -6.09
CA VAL A 66 -12.29 7.26 -6.10
C VAL A 66 -10.87 7.31 -6.65
N ALA A 67 -10.58 8.28 -7.52
CA ALA A 67 -9.20 8.54 -7.96
C ALA A 67 -8.28 8.82 -6.75
N ASP A 68 -6.99 8.51 -6.85
CA ASP A 68 -6.00 8.84 -5.80
C ASP A 68 -5.23 10.12 -6.18
N PRO A 69 -5.80 11.33 -5.97
CA PRO A 69 -5.18 12.56 -6.45
C PRO A 69 -3.87 12.83 -5.71
N ALA A 70 -2.85 13.20 -6.47
CA ALA A 70 -1.62 13.74 -5.94
C ALA A 70 -1.77 15.23 -5.59
N ARG A 71 -0.97 15.73 -4.65
CA ARG A 71 -0.76 17.19 -4.52
C ARG A 71 0.17 17.66 -5.64
N ASP A 72 0.43 18.96 -5.70
CA ASP A 72 1.36 19.57 -6.66
C ASP A 72 2.79 19.03 -6.52
N ASP A 73 3.17 18.52 -5.33
CA ASP A 73 4.45 17.85 -5.08
C ASP A 73 4.50 16.39 -5.56
N GLY A 74 3.41 15.89 -6.14
CA GLY A 74 3.30 14.54 -6.67
C GLY A 74 2.98 13.47 -5.63
N VAL A 75 2.70 13.82 -4.36
CA VAL A 75 2.37 12.84 -3.31
C VAL A 75 0.89 12.41 -3.37
N PRO A 76 0.58 11.14 -3.71
CA PRO A 76 -0.79 10.63 -3.70
C PRO A 76 -1.41 10.66 -2.31
N LEU A 77 -2.73 10.73 -2.24
CA LEU A 77 -3.47 10.72 -0.97
C LEU A 77 -3.15 9.44 -0.16
N LEU A 78 -3.10 8.27 -0.80
CA LEU A 78 -2.75 7.02 -0.09
C LEU A 78 -1.36 7.03 0.51
N ASP A 79 -0.38 7.61 -0.19
CA ASP A 79 1.00 7.70 0.30
C ASP A 79 1.10 8.66 1.50
N GLU A 80 0.34 9.75 1.50
CA GLU A 80 0.25 10.67 2.65
C GLU A 80 -0.40 10.03 3.89
N ILE A 81 -1.41 9.18 3.67
CA ILE A 81 -2.01 8.37 4.76
C ILE A 81 -0.95 7.40 5.29
N ARG A 82 -0.29 6.64 4.42
CA ARG A 82 0.72 5.63 4.76
C ARG A 82 1.98 6.20 5.39
N ALA A 83 2.32 7.46 5.14
CA ALA A 83 3.43 8.13 5.82
C ALA A 83 3.23 8.17 7.35
N GLY A 84 1.99 8.01 7.85
CA GLY A 84 1.68 7.84 9.27
C GLY A 84 1.66 6.39 9.77
N ALA A 85 2.20 5.42 9.01
CA ALA A 85 2.15 4.00 9.32
C ALA A 85 2.84 3.61 10.63
N LEU A 86 2.68 2.33 11.02
CA LEU A 86 2.71 1.81 12.39
C LEU A 86 1.44 2.16 13.20
N PHE A 87 0.29 2.13 12.52
CA PHE A 87 -1.00 2.27 13.17
C PHE A 87 -1.20 1.16 14.20
N GLY A 88 -1.57 1.52 15.43
CA GLY A 88 -1.88 0.55 16.49
C GLY A 88 -3.17 -0.25 16.27
N GLY A 89 -3.77 -0.19 15.07
CA GLY A 89 -4.97 -0.91 14.68
C GLY A 89 -5.83 -0.18 13.65
N ARG A 90 -6.92 -0.84 13.23
CA ARG A 90 -7.89 -0.34 12.23
C ARG A 90 -8.45 1.05 12.57
N SER A 91 -8.78 1.31 13.84
CA SER A 91 -9.32 2.59 14.28
C SER A 91 -8.33 3.74 14.09
N ALA A 92 -7.05 3.52 14.41
CA ALA A 92 -5.98 4.50 14.22
C ALA A 92 -5.75 4.80 12.73
N LEU A 93 -5.73 3.77 11.88
CA LEU A 93 -5.65 3.93 10.42
C LEU A 93 -6.85 4.71 9.88
N ALA A 94 -8.08 4.33 10.26
CA ALA A 94 -9.29 5.00 9.80
C ALA A 94 -9.36 6.47 10.27
N ALA A 95 -8.88 6.78 11.48
CA ALA A 95 -8.77 8.14 11.99
C ALA A 95 -7.77 8.96 11.19
N ARG A 96 -6.57 8.41 10.92
CA ARG A 96 -5.58 9.05 10.04
C ARG A 96 -6.15 9.31 8.64
N GLY A 97 -6.77 8.29 8.05
CA GLY A 97 -7.41 8.40 6.73
C GLY A 97 -8.47 9.51 6.69
N ARG A 98 -9.34 9.58 7.71
CA ARG A 98 -10.33 10.66 7.83
C ARG A 98 -9.67 12.03 7.91
N ALA A 99 -8.66 12.20 8.76
CA ALA A 99 -7.98 13.49 8.92
C ALA A 99 -7.33 13.97 7.62
N THR A 100 -6.60 13.09 6.92
CA THR A 100 -5.96 13.42 5.65
C THR A 100 -6.99 13.73 4.56
N VAL A 101 -8.06 12.94 4.44
CA VAL A 101 -9.14 13.19 3.48
C VAL A 101 -9.81 14.54 3.75
N SER A 102 -10.17 14.84 5.00
CA SER A 102 -10.76 16.13 5.35
C SER A 102 -9.84 17.30 5.00
N ALA A 103 -8.52 17.18 5.23
CA ALA A 103 -7.56 18.20 4.82
C ALA A 103 -7.52 18.40 3.30
N ARG A 104 -7.55 17.31 2.52
CA ARG A 104 -7.58 17.38 1.04
C ARG A 104 -8.87 17.98 0.51
N VAL A 105 -10.02 17.67 1.13
CA VAL A 105 -11.32 18.26 0.77
C VAL A 105 -11.32 19.76 1.06
N SER A 106 -10.86 20.19 2.25
CA SER A 106 -10.75 21.61 2.59
C SER A 106 -9.78 22.38 1.69
N ALA A 107 -8.76 21.71 1.16
CA ALA A 107 -7.83 22.27 0.20
C ALA A 107 -8.34 22.24 -1.26
N GLY A 108 -9.54 21.70 -1.53
CA GLY A 108 -10.09 21.58 -2.88
C GLY A 108 -9.42 20.51 -3.75
N LEU A 109 -8.56 19.66 -3.17
CA LEU A 109 -7.84 18.59 -3.88
C LEU A 109 -8.66 17.30 -4.02
N LEU A 110 -9.80 17.23 -3.34
CA LEU A 110 -10.72 16.09 -3.39
C LEU A 110 -12.15 16.59 -3.18
N GLY A 111 -13.10 16.09 -3.97
CA GLY A 111 -14.52 16.41 -3.76
C GLY A 111 -15.05 15.84 -2.45
N GLY A 112 -16.00 16.53 -1.81
CA GLY A 112 -16.59 16.07 -0.54
C GLY A 112 -17.21 14.67 -0.62
N ALA A 113 -18.00 14.40 -1.67
CA ALA A 113 -18.64 13.11 -1.89
C ALA A 113 -17.63 11.96 -2.09
N ASP A 114 -16.52 12.26 -2.77
CA ASP A 114 -15.41 11.33 -2.98
C ASP A 114 -14.64 11.09 -1.68
N GLY A 115 -14.42 12.14 -0.89
CA GLY A 115 -13.87 12.04 0.46
C GLY A 115 -14.71 11.13 1.37
N ASP A 116 -16.03 11.31 1.38
CA ASP A 116 -16.94 10.47 2.16
C ASP A 116 -16.92 9.00 1.71
N ARG A 117 -16.81 8.76 0.39
CA ARG A 117 -16.69 7.41 -0.16
C ARG A 117 -15.37 6.77 0.28
N ALA A 118 -14.25 7.46 0.13
CA ALA A 118 -12.93 7.00 0.58
C ALA A 118 -12.90 6.67 2.09
N VAL A 119 -13.45 7.55 2.93
CA VAL A 119 -13.50 7.33 4.40
C VAL A 119 -14.40 6.17 4.76
N ARG A 120 -15.56 6.01 4.12
CA ARG A 120 -16.42 4.84 4.33
C ARG A 120 -15.72 3.54 3.92
N THR A 121 -15.02 3.54 2.78
CA THR A 121 -14.23 2.37 2.36
C THR A 121 -13.15 2.04 3.38
N ALA A 122 -12.36 3.01 3.85
CA ALA A 122 -11.34 2.78 4.89
C ALA A 122 -11.94 2.21 6.17
N ARG A 123 -13.09 2.76 6.60
CA ARG A 123 -13.79 2.28 7.80
C ARG A 123 -14.26 0.85 7.65
N ASN A 124 -14.71 0.43 6.47
CA ASN A 124 -15.32 -0.88 6.23
C ASN A 124 -14.32 -1.95 5.74
N ALA A 125 -13.13 -1.55 5.31
CA ALA A 125 -12.10 -2.46 4.83
C ALA A 125 -11.65 -3.46 5.90
N SER A 126 -11.28 -4.66 5.42
CA SER A 126 -10.60 -5.69 6.20
C SER A 126 -9.10 -5.46 6.12
N TYR A 127 -8.43 -5.48 7.27
CA TYR A 127 -6.99 -5.33 7.38
C TYR A 127 -6.40 -6.59 7.98
N ALA A 128 -5.16 -6.91 7.61
CA ALA A 128 -4.41 -7.95 8.29
C ALA A 128 -4.28 -7.59 9.79
N PRO A 129 -4.36 -8.58 10.69
CA PRO A 129 -4.21 -8.37 12.12
C PRO A 129 -2.81 -7.87 12.50
#